data_AF-A0A2V8M6R0-F1
#
_entry.id   AF-A0A2V8M6R0-F1
#
_cell.length_a   1.000
_cell.length_b   1.000
_cell.length_c   1.000
_cell.angle_alpha   90.00
_cell.angle_beta   90.00
_cell.angle_gamma   90.00
#
_symmetry.space_group_name_H-M   'P 1'
#
loop_
_entity.id
_entity.type
_entity.pdbx_description
1 polymer ?
#
loop_
_entity_poly.entity_id
_entity_poly.type
_entity_poly.pdbx_seq_one_letter_code
_entity_poly.pdbx_strand_id
1 'polypeptide(L)'
;MSCAGLTPRASIEAFKARPALSGIPFVGPWANRLDEQAFYANGKRYAFDMDLGNVRGAIPIHGFLSTTDQWQVVEVKADAKSAWVTSKLEFFKQPIWMKQFPFAHTIQITHRLQDGVLEVLTKITNMSAEPMPVAVGFHPYYKLTDSTREEWTISVGARKHWKLAATKIPTGETEPIENFFTNPQAAALKEYGRPQGIRSGRCL
;
A
#
# COMPACT_ATOMS: atom_id res chain seq x y z
N MET A 1 -2.68 3.16 19.65
CA MET A 1 -3.04 1.95 18.89
C MET A 1 -1.89 0.95 19.07
N SER A 2 -2.16 -0.25 19.61
CA SER A 2 -1.14 -1.30 19.80
C SER A 2 -0.65 -1.82 18.44
N CYS A 3 0.63 -2.22 18.34
CA CYS A 3 1.17 -2.96 17.18
C CYS A 3 0.38 -4.24 16.83
N ALA A 4 -0.50 -4.72 17.73
CA ALA A 4 -1.24 -5.96 17.58
C ALA A 4 -2.12 -6.04 16.32
N GLY A 5 -2.49 -4.91 15.71
CA GLY A 5 -3.22 -4.88 14.43
C GLY A 5 -2.33 -4.98 13.19
N LEU A 6 -1.04 -4.67 13.31
CA LEU A 6 -0.08 -4.58 12.19
C LEU A 6 0.81 -5.81 12.08
N THR A 7 0.95 -6.56 13.17
CA THR A 7 1.65 -7.85 13.18
C THR A 7 0.85 -8.92 12.45
N PRO A 8 1.52 -9.81 11.69
CA PRO A 8 0.87 -11.00 11.13
C PRO A 8 0.08 -11.74 12.21
N ARG A 9 -1.13 -12.20 11.85
CA ARG A 9 -1.97 -12.99 12.76
C ARG A 9 -1.28 -14.32 13.07
N ALA A 10 -1.62 -14.91 14.22
CA ALA A 10 -1.05 -16.19 14.66
C ALA A 10 -1.34 -17.37 13.72
N SER A 11 -2.37 -17.28 12.88
CA SER A 11 -2.70 -18.28 11.86
C SER A 11 -3.39 -17.65 10.65
N ILE A 12 -3.48 -18.40 9.56
CA ILE A 12 -4.19 -18.01 8.33
C ILE A 12 -5.69 -17.88 8.61
N GLU A 13 -6.27 -18.77 9.41
CA GLU A 13 -7.69 -18.75 9.80
C GLU A 13 -8.02 -17.48 10.58
N ALA A 14 -7.14 -17.10 11.52
CA ALA A 14 -7.29 -15.87 12.29
C ALA A 14 -7.21 -14.62 11.40
N PHE A 15 -6.40 -14.65 10.34
CA PHE A 15 -6.37 -13.60 9.33
C PHE A 15 -7.63 -13.56 8.50
N LYS A 16 -8.08 -14.70 7.96
CA LYS A 16 -9.31 -14.79 7.16
C LYS A 16 -10.56 -14.35 7.92
N ALA A 17 -10.63 -14.64 9.22
CA ALA A 17 -11.76 -14.24 10.05
C ALA A 17 -11.86 -12.71 10.24
N ARG A 18 -10.73 -12.00 10.22
CA ARG A 18 -10.66 -10.54 10.39
C ARG A 18 -9.52 -9.94 9.55
N PRO A 19 -9.69 -9.88 8.21
CA PRO A 19 -8.67 -9.37 7.32
C PRO A 19 -8.39 -7.91 7.62
N ALA A 20 -7.11 -7.55 7.64
CA ALA A 20 -6.64 -6.19 7.86
C ALA A 20 -5.31 -6.00 7.12
N LEU A 21 -4.90 -4.75 6.96
CA LEU A 21 -3.55 -4.45 6.48
C LEU A 21 -2.51 -5.07 7.45
N SER A 22 -1.66 -5.95 6.94
CA SER A 22 -0.57 -6.59 7.69
C SER A 22 0.57 -6.97 6.76
N GLY A 23 1.80 -7.06 7.29
CA GLY A 23 2.98 -7.39 6.49
C GLY A 23 3.30 -6.32 5.45
N ILE A 24 3.25 -6.66 4.16
CA ILE A 24 3.50 -5.77 3.02
C ILE A 24 2.26 -5.73 2.11
N PRO A 25 1.15 -5.08 2.53
CA PRO A 25 -0.07 -5.02 1.73
C PRO A 25 0.16 -4.29 0.42
N PHE A 26 -0.28 -4.88 -0.69
CA PHE A 26 -0.47 -4.19 -1.94
C PHE A 26 -1.75 -3.35 -1.87
N VAL A 27 -1.65 -2.05 -2.13
CA VAL A 27 -2.80 -1.12 -2.12
C VAL A 27 -3.13 -0.71 -3.56
N GLY A 28 -4.38 -0.95 -3.95
CA GLY A 28 -4.86 -0.73 -5.32
C GLY A 28 -6.39 -0.79 -5.41
N PRO A 29 -7.00 -0.23 -6.48
CA PRO A 29 -6.34 0.31 -7.68
C PRO A 29 -5.72 1.71 -7.52
N TRP A 30 -5.88 2.34 -6.37
CA TRP A 30 -5.13 3.53 -5.97
C TRP A 30 -4.53 3.33 -4.56
N ALA A 31 -3.41 4.00 -4.30
CA ALA A 31 -2.65 3.84 -3.08
C ALA A 31 -3.18 4.73 -1.96
N ASN A 32 -2.98 6.05 -1.99
CA ASN A 32 -3.31 6.90 -0.85
C ASN A 32 -4.73 7.46 -0.94
N ARG A 33 -4.97 8.66 -0.41
CA ARG A 33 -6.28 9.29 -0.35
C ARG A 33 -6.70 9.87 -1.70
N LEU A 34 -8.00 9.80 -1.97
CA LEU A 34 -8.69 10.60 -2.99
C LEU A 34 -9.43 11.74 -2.29
N ASP A 35 -9.47 12.90 -2.94
CA ASP A 35 -10.05 14.14 -2.42
C ASP A 35 -11.59 14.13 -2.40
N GLU A 36 -12.21 13.20 -3.12
CA GLU A 36 -13.65 12.96 -3.12
C GLU A 36 -13.99 11.46 -3.29
N GLN A 37 -15.29 11.12 -3.23
CA GLN A 37 -15.82 9.78 -3.53
C GLN A 37 -15.85 9.48 -5.04
N ALA A 38 -14.78 9.87 -5.73
CA ALA A 38 -14.58 9.69 -7.15
C ALA A 38 -13.09 9.78 -7.47
N PHE A 39 -12.74 9.49 -8.72
CA PHE A 39 -11.46 9.86 -9.30
C PHE A 39 -11.66 10.37 -10.73
N TYR A 40 -10.64 11.02 -11.28
CA TYR A 40 -10.64 11.45 -12.67
C TYR A 40 -9.61 10.67 -13.46
N ALA A 41 -9.99 10.23 -14.66
CA ALA A 41 -9.10 9.63 -15.63
C ALA A 41 -9.59 9.96 -17.03
N ASN A 42 -8.68 10.20 -17.98
CA ASN A 42 -9.03 10.48 -19.37
C ASN A 42 -10.04 11.65 -19.53
N GLY A 43 -9.93 12.68 -18.67
CA GLY A 43 -10.85 13.82 -18.66
C GLY A 43 -12.27 13.52 -18.15
N LYS A 44 -12.52 12.30 -17.65
CA LYS A 44 -13.82 11.86 -17.14
C LYS A 44 -13.77 11.63 -15.63
N ARG A 45 -14.84 12.06 -14.95
CA ARG A 45 -15.09 11.76 -13.54
C ARG A 45 -15.72 10.37 -13.40
N TYR A 46 -15.16 9.55 -12.53
CA TYR A 46 -15.66 8.22 -12.17
C TYR A 46 -16.10 8.24 -10.71
N ALA A 47 -17.41 8.37 -10.48
CA ALA A 47 -17.97 8.30 -9.13
C ALA A 47 -17.98 6.86 -8.63
N PHE A 48 -17.64 6.67 -7.35
CA PHE A 48 -17.79 5.36 -6.72
C PHE A 48 -19.25 5.10 -6.34
N ASP A 49 -19.65 3.84 -6.45
CA ASP A 49 -20.89 3.35 -5.85
C ASP A 49 -20.62 2.97 -4.40
N MET A 50 -21.00 3.86 -3.48
CA MET A 50 -20.73 3.68 -2.06
C MET A 50 -21.58 2.58 -1.42
N ASP A 51 -22.71 2.19 -2.04
CA ASP A 51 -23.61 1.15 -1.52
C ASP A 51 -22.99 -0.25 -1.64
N LEU A 52 -21.99 -0.43 -2.51
CA LEU A 52 -21.22 -1.67 -2.62
C LEU A 52 -20.32 -1.93 -1.40
N GLY A 53 -20.02 -0.90 -0.60
CA GLY A 53 -19.30 -1.00 0.66
C GLY A 53 -17.83 -1.42 0.58
N ASN A 54 -17.28 -1.64 -0.63
CA ASN A 54 -15.85 -1.90 -0.85
C ASN A 54 -15.02 -0.61 -0.93
N VAL A 55 -15.66 0.53 -1.21
CA VAL A 55 -15.10 1.88 -1.01
C VAL A 55 -15.80 2.52 0.18
N ARG A 56 -15.06 3.21 1.06
CA ARG A 56 -15.60 3.73 2.32
C ARG A 56 -15.06 5.11 2.66
N GLY A 57 -15.86 5.86 3.42
CA GLY A 57 -15.50 7.18 3.94
C GLY A 57 -15.70 8.31 2.94
N ALA A 58 -15.62 9.55 3.44
CA ALA A 58 -15.68 10.75 2.61
C ALA A 58 -14.39 10.98 1.79
N ILE A 59 -13.27 10.46 2.30
CA ILE A 59 -11.94 10.51 1.69
C ILE A 59 -11.48 9.06 1.48
N PRO A 60 -11.82 8.43 0.34
CA PRO A 60 -11.43 7.05 0.05
C PRO A 60 -9.93 6.87 0.08
N ILE A 61 -9.45 5.74 0.59
CA ILE A 61 -8.01 5.48 0.81
C ILE A 61 -7.69 4.00 0.56
N HIS A 62 -6.51 3.71 -0.01
CA HIS A 62 -5.97 2.35 -0.16
C HIS A 62 -6.74 1.40 -1.07
N GLY A 63 -7.62 1.94 -1.92
CA GLY A 63 -8.39 1.13 -2.83
C GLY A 63 -9.21 0.08 -2.10
N PHE A 64 -9.32 -1.09 -2.70
CA PHE A 64 -10.15 -2.19 -2.17
C PHE A 64 -9.57 -3.59 -2.43
N LEU A 65 -8.27 -3.67 -2.78
CA LEU A 65 -7.59 -4.93 -3.07
C LEU A 65 -6.76 -5.48 -1.90
N SER A 66 -6.48 -4.67 -0.88
CA SER A 66 -5.47 -4.98 0.15
C SER A 66 -5.75 -6.23 1.00
N THR A 67 -7.00 -6.68 1.03
CA THR A 67 -7.44 -7.87 1.78
C THR A 67 -8.23 -8.85 0.91
N THR A 68 -8.13 -8.76 -0.42
CA THR A 68 -8.83 -9.70 -1.30
C THR A 68 -8.21 -11.10 -1.24
N ASP A 69 -9.05 -12.12 -1.28
CA ASP A 69 -8.67 -13.53 -1.37
C ASP A 69 -8.67 -14.06 -2.82
N GLN A 70 -8.93 -13.19 -3.81
CA GLN A 70 -9.05 -13.58 -5.22
C GLN A 70 -7.69 -13.76 -5.94
N TRP A 71 -6.58 -13.64 -5.22
CA TRP A 71 -5.25 -13.90 -5.77
C TRP A 71 -5.09 -15.39 -6.08
N GLN A 72 -4.51 -15.68 -7.25
CA GLN A 72 -4.20 -17.03 -7.69
C GLN A 72 -2.70 -17.21 -7.78
N VAL A 73 -2.15 -18.25 -7.14
CA VAL A 73 -0.75 -18.63 -7.36
C VAL A 73 -0.62 -19.25 -8.75
N VAL A 74 0.20 -18.65 -9.60
CA VAL A 74 0.41 -19.08 -10.99
C VAL A 74 1.79 -19.68 -11.23
N GLU A 75 2.74 -19.46 -10.31
CA GLU A 75 4.07 -20.07 -10.36
C GLU A 75 4.64 -20.21 -8.94
N VAL A 76 5.25 -21.37 -8.67
CA VAL A 76 6.08 -21.62 -7.48
C VAL A 76 7.32 -22.35 -7.96
N LYS A 77 8.49 -21.75 -7.76
CA LYS A 77 9.76 -22.30 -8.23
C LYS A 77 10.87 -22.01 -7.22
N ALA A 78 11.90 -22.84 -7.28
CA ALA A 78 13.14 -22.62 -6.57
C ALA A 78 14.29 -23.24 -7.36
N ASP A 79 15.47 -22.68 -7.19
CA ASP A 79 16.74 -23.23 -7.66
C ASP A 79 17.80 -23.13 -6.55
N ALA A 80 19.05 -23.40 -6.88
CA ALA A 80 20.15 -23.38 -5.91
C ALA A 80 20.44 -21.99 -5.31
N LYS A 81 19.95 -20.89 -5.92
CA LYS A 81 20.24 -19.51 -5.54
C LYS A 81 19.02 -18.76 -5.04
N SER A 82 17.83 -19.12 -5.51
CA SER A 82 16.62 -18.34 -5.25
C SER A 82 15.37 -19.21 -5.13
N ALA A 83 14.38 -18.67 -4.43
CA ALA A 83 13.02 -19.20 -4.42
C ALA A 83 12.03 -18.08 -4.73
N TRP A 84 11.00 -18.36 -5.50
CA TRP A 84 10.00 -17.37 -5.83
C TRP A 84 8.59 -17.95 -6.01
N VAL A 85 7.63 -17.08 -5.74
CA VAL A 85 6.20 -17.32 -5.97
C VAL A 85 5.62 -16.14 -6.74
N THR A 86 4.88 -16.44 -7.81
CA THR A 86 4.13 -15.44 -8.56
C THR A 86 2.63 -15.65 -8.35
N SER A 87 1.97 -14.60 -7.90
CA SER A 87 0.52 -14.53 -7.77
C SER A 87 -0.07 -13.60 -8.83
N LYS A 88 -1.22 -13.97 -9.40
CA LYS A 88 -1.98 -13.19 -10.37
C LYS A 88 -3.33 -12.80 -9.79
N LEU A 89 -3.74 -11.57 -10.04
CA LEU A 89 -5.08 -11.06 -9.80
C LEU A 89 -5.71 -10.66 -11.13
N GLU A 90 -6.82 -11.32 -11.47
CA GLU A 90 -7.59 -11.03 -12.67
C GLU A 90 -8.70 -10.03 -12.35
N PHE A 91 -8.32 -8.75 -12.21
CA PHE A 91 -9.22 -7.68 -11.77
C PHE A 91 -10.50 -7.60 -12.62
N PHE A 92 -10.34 -7.75 -13.94
CA PHE A 92 -11.45 -7.68 -14.90
C PHE A 92 -12.54 -8.74 -14.69
N LYS A 93 -12.26 -9.83 -13.96
CA LYS A 93 -13.25 -10.89 -13.67
C LYS A 93 -14.19 -10.55 -12.52
N GLN A 94 -13.95 -9.46 -11.80
CA GLN A 94 -14.72 -9.09 -10.60
C GLN A 94 -15.68 -7.92 -10.91
N PRO A 95 -17.00 -8.17 -11.07
CA PRO A 95 -17.94 -7.13 -11.50
C PRO A 95 -18.02 -5.95 -10.54
N ILE A 96 -17.96 -6.19 -9.22
CA ILE A 96 -17.98 -5.14 -8.19
C ILE A 96 -16.76 -4.22 -8.35
N TRP A 97 -15.61 -4.77 -8.73
CA TRP A 97 -14.39 -3.98 -8.93
C TRP A 97 -14.44 -3.18 -10.22
N MET A 98 -14.89 -3.80 -11.30
CA MET A 98 -15.11 -3.13 -12.60
C MET A 98 -16.14 -2.00 -12.51
N LYS A 99 -17.13 -2.12 -11.62
CA LYS A 99 -18.09 -1.03 -11.36
C LYS A 99 -17.44 0.20 -10.70
N GLN A 100 -16.45 0.00 -9.83
CA GLN A 100 -15.73 1.10 -9.16
C GLN A 100 -14.59 1.67 -10.01
N PHE A 101 -13.87 0.83 -10.75
CA PHE A 101 -12.70 1.21 -11.54
C PHE A 101 -12.77 0.49 -12.90
N PRO A 102 -13.40 1.11 -13.92
CA PRO A 102 -13.82 0.43 -15.16
C PRO A 102 -12.68 0.28 -16.19
N PHE A 103 -11.50 -0.10 -15.72
CA PHE A 103 -10.36 -0.43 -16.56
C PHE A 103 -10.04 -1.91 -16.38
N ALA A 104 -10.27 -2.71 -17.41
CA ALA A 104 -9.91 -4.12 -17.41
C ALA A 104 -8.39 -4.27 -17.33
N HIS A 105 -7.90 -5.00 -16.34
CA HIS A 105 -6.46 -5.24 -16.18
C HIS A 105 -6.19 -6.53 -15.38
N THR A 106 -4.92 -6.94 -15.40
CA THR A 106 -4.38 -7.97 -14.50
C THR A 106 -3.21 -7.43 -13.72
N ILE A 107 -3.02 -7.93 -12.51
CA ILE A 107 -1.86 -7.63 -11.67
C ILE A 107 -1.13 -8.94 -11.41
N GLN A 108 0.19 -8.96 -11.57
CA GLN A 108 1.05 -10.07 -11.16
C GLN A 108 2.07 -9.54 -10.16
N ILE A 109 2.24 -10.24 -9.04
CA ILE A 109 3.27 -9.94 -8.05
C ILE A 109 4.14 -11.18 -7.88
N THR A 110 5.44 -11.02 -8.13
CA THR A 110 6.44 -12.05 -7.87
C THR A 110 7.24 -11.66 -6.64
N HIS A 111 7.20 -12.52 -5.63
CA HIS A 111 8.06 -12.41 -4.45
C HIS A 111 9.23 -13.37 -4.65
N ARG A 112 10.45 -12.84 -4.72
CA ARG A 112 11.68 -13.62 -4.91
C ARG A 112 12.63 -13.39 -3.74
N LEU A 113 13.06 -14.47 -3.10
CA LEU A 113 14.09 -14.45 -2.07
C LEU A 113 15.40 -14.96 -2.69
N GLN A 114 16.45 -14.13 -2.59
CA GLN A 114 17.79 -14.46 -3.06
C GLN A 114 18.80 -13.67 -2.23
N ASP A 115 19.88 -14.31 -1.77
CA ASP A 115 21.00 -13.65 -1.06
C ASP A 115 20.56 -12.75 0.11
N GLY A 116 19.52 -13.17 0.85
CA GLY A 116 18.97 -12.40 1.99
C GLY A 116 18.08 -11.21 1.58
N VAL A 117 17.81 -11.01 0.30
CA VAL A 117 16.99 -9.92 -0.25
C VAL A 117 15.64 -10.47 -0.71
N LEU A 118 14.56 -9.81 -0.28
CA LEU A 118 13.22 -10.01 -0.84
C LEU A 118 12.97 -8.96 -1.93
N GLU A 119 12.91 -9.42 -3.17
CA GLU A 119 12.44 -8.60 -4.30
C GLU A 119 10.93 -8.80 -4.49
N VAL A 120 10.20 -7.70 -4.67
CA VAL A 120 8.76 -7.70 -4.99
C VAL A 120 8.55 -7.05 -6.35
N LEU A 121 8.47 -7.86 -7.40
CA LEU A 121 8.24 -7.40 -8.77
C LEU A 121 6.73 -7.36 -9.04
N THR A 122 6.22 -6.15 -9.34
CA THR A 122 4.80 -5.95 -9.68
C THR A 122 4.66 -5.62 -11.17
N LYS A 123 3.87 -6.42 -11.88
CA LYS A 123 3.50 -6.19 -13.27
C LYS A 123 1.99 -5.93 -13.35
N ILE A 124 1.61 -4.82 -13.98
CA ILE A 124 0.21 -4.51 -14.29
C ILE A 124 0.06 -4.50 -15.81
N THR A 125 -0.95 -5.21 -16.32
CA THR A 125 -1.25 -5.24 -17.75
C THR A 125 -2.61 -4.62 -17.97
N ASN A 126 -2.64 -3.44 -18.60
CA ASN A 126 -3.88 -2.82 -19.05
C ASN A 126 -4.45 -3.61 -20.23
N MET A 127 -5.71 -4.04 -20.12
CA MET A 127 -6.47 -4.75 -21.15
C MET A 127 -7.66 -3.93 -21.65
N SER A 128 -7.78 -2.69 -21.20
CA SER A 128 -8.81 -1.74 -21.63
C SER A 128 -8.46 -1.14 -22.99
N ALA A 129 -9.47 -0.68 -23.72
CA ALA A 129 -9.26 0.12 -24.92
C ALA A 129 -8.67 1.51 -24.60
N GLU A 130 -8.96 2.04 -23.41
CA GLU A 130 -8.47 3.35 -22.97
C GLU A 130 -7.18 3.25 -22.13
N PRO A 131 -6.37 4.33 -22.08
CA PRO A 131 -5.31 4.46 -21.09
C PRO A 131 -5.85 4.29 -19.66
N MET A 132 -5.19 3.44 -18.87
CA MET A 132 -5.56 3.19 -17.48
C MET A 132 -4.62 3.98 -16.56
N PRO A 133 -5.15 4.74 -15.58
CA PRO A 133 -4.30 5.39 -14.59
C PRO A 133 -3.66 4.34 -13.67
N VAL A 134 -2.40 4.56 -13.29
CA VAL A 134 -1.67 3.69 -12.35
C VAL A 134 -1.19 4.52 -11.18
N ALA A 135 -1.74 4.26 -9.99
CA ALA A 135 -1.39 4.94 -8.75
C ALA A 135 -1.34 3.96 -7.58
N VAL A 136 -0.76 2.77 -7.78
CA VAL A 136 -0.68 1.70 -6.77
C VAL A 136 0.55 1.85 -5.87
N GLY A 137 0.60 1.07 -4.78
CA GLY A 137 1.76 1.06 -3.90
C GLY A 137 1.74 -0.11 -2.91
N PHE A 138 2.68 -0.07 -1.98
CA PHE A 138 2.75 -1.00 -0.85
C PHE A 138 2.70 -0.23 0.46
N HIS A 139 2.08 -0.84 1.48
CA HIS A 139 1.98 -0.27 2.83
C HIS A 139 2.76 -1.09 3.87
N PRO A 140 4.09 -1.28 3.69
CA PRO A 140 4.86 -2.17 4.55
C PRO A 140 4.83 -1.72 6.00
N TYR A 141 4.64 -2.68 6.90
CA TYR A 141 4.84 -2.50 8.33
C TYR A 141 6.14 -3.17 8.76
N TYR A 142 7.06 -2.38 9.30
CA TYR A 142 8.38 -2.87 9.72
C TYR A 142 8.40 -3.13 11.21
N LYS A 143 9.01 -4.25 11.61
CA LYS A 143 9.29 -4.59 13.00
C LYS A 143 10.72 -5.10 13.12
N LEU A 144 11.61 -4.26 13.65
CA LEU A 144 12.95 -4.69 14.05
C LEU A 144 12.90 -5.34 15.44
N THR A 145 13.54 -6.49 15.58
CA THR A 145 13.47 -7.32 16.81
C THR A 145 14.61 -7.07 17.77
N ASP A 146 15.68 -6.47 17.29
CA ASP A 146 16.93 -6.20 17.99
C ASP A 146 17.00 -4.80 18.62
N SER A 147 16.02 -3.94 18.33
CA SER A 147 15.99 -2.54 18.76
C SER A 147 14.58 -2.06 19.09
N THR A 148 14.51 -0.95 19.82
CA THR A 148 13.28 -0.19 20.05
C THR A 148 13.11 0.87 18.97
N ARG A 149 11.88 1.27 18.67
CA ARG A 149 11.61 2.26 17.61
C ARG A 149 12.28 3.61 17.89
N GLU A 150 12.50 3.91 19.16
CA GLU A 150 13.18 5.11 19.64
C GLU A 150 14.66 5.15 19.20
N GLU A 151 15.25 4.00 18.90
CA GLU A 151 16.63 3.85 18.42
C GLU A 151 16.71 3.86 16.88
N TRP A 152 15.56 3.81 16.19
CA TRP A 152 15.56 3.68 14.74
C TRP A 152 15.91 5.00 14.05
N THR A 153 16.73 4.88 13.01
CA THR A 153 16.99 5.93 12.04
C THR A 153 16.50 5.48 10.67
N ILE A 154 16.07 6.42 9.84
CA ILE A 154 15.69 6.16 8.45
C ILE A 154 16.49 7.04 7.51
N SER A 155 16.80 6.50 6.33
CA SER A 155 17.27 7.28 5.18
C SER A 155 16.16 7.33 4.14
N VAL A 156 15.89 8.52 3.61
CA VAL A 156 14.86 8.76 2.59
C VAL A 156 15.50 9.47 1.40
N GLY A 157 15.50 8.80 0.25
CA GLY A 157 15.99 9.34 -1.02
C GLY A 157 15.06 10.34 -1.71
N ALA A 158 14.38 11.21 -0.95
CA ALA A 158 13.47 12.22 -1.48
C ALA A 158 14.15 13.59 -1.59
N ARG A 159 13.75 14.41 -2.57
CA ARG A 159 14.22 15.82 -2.70
C ARG A 159 13.24 16.84 -2.14
N LYS A 160 11.95 16.50 -2.15
CA LYS A 160 10.86 17.39 -1.78
C LYS A 160 9.87 16.65 -0.90
N HIS A 161 9.23 17.40 -0.01
CA HIS A 161 8.08 16.99 0.77
C HIS A 161 6.83 17.73 0.26
N TRP A 162 5.72 17.02 0.09
CA TRP A 162 4.44 17.61 -0.29
C TRP A 162 3.75 18.16 0.95
N LYS A 163 3.35 19.44 0.92
CA LYS A 163 2.53 20.01 1.99
C LYS A 163 1.12 19.45 1.90
N LEU A 164 0.57 19.08 3.05
CA LEU A 164 -0.73 18.42 3.14
C LEU A 164 -1.74 19.34 3.84
N ALA A 165 -2.96 19.37 3.32
CA ALA A 165 -4.10 19.93 4.03
C ALA A 165 -4.44 19.10 5.29
N ALA A 166 -5.34 19.60 6.14
CA ALA A 166 -5.81 18.87 7.31
C ALA A 166 -6.41 17.49 6.95
N THR A 167 -7.03 17.38 5.77
CA THR A 167 -7.57 16.14 5.18
C THR A 167 -6.51 15.16 4.71
N LYS A 168 -5.22 15.53 4.80
CA LYS A 168 -4.07 14.75 4.29
C LYS A 168 -4.04 14.59 2.77
N ILE A 169 -4.73 15.46 2.05
CA ILE A 169 -4.61 15.64 0.60
C ILE A 169 -3.49 16.66 0.32
N PRO A 170 -2.63 16.44 -0.69
CA PRO A 170 -1.61 17.42 -1.09
C PRO A 170 -2.24 18.76 -1.48
N THR A 171 -1.66 19.88 -1.03
CA THR A 171 -2.14 21.23 -1.37
C THR A 171 -1.72 21.68 -2.77
N GLY A 172 -0.85 20.92 -3.43
CA GLY A 172 -0.13 21.33 -4.64
C GLY A 172 1.23 21.97 -4.35
N GLU A 173 1.48 22.38 -3.11
CA GLU A 173 2.74 22.99 -2.70
C GLU A 173 3.78 21.94 -2.24
N THR A 174 5.05 22.25 -2.46
CA THR A 174 6.18 21.43 -2.01
C THR A 174 7.21 22.26 -1.27
N GLU A 175 7.95 21.62 -0.39
CA GLU A 175 9.14 22.18 0.28
C GLU A 175 10.35 21.24 0.14
N PRO A 176 11.60 21.72 0.31
CA PRO A 176 12.77 20.85 0.40
C PRO A 176 12.60 19.78 1.47
N ILE A 177 13.14 18.57 1.24
CA ILE A 177 12.99 17.46 2.20
C ILE A 177 13.58 17.80 3.57
N GLU A 178 14.60 18.66 3.60
CA GLU A 178 15.33 19.09 4.80
C GLU A 178 14.46 19.91 5.76
N ASN A 179 13.39 20.54 5.25
CA ASN A 179 12.41 21.24 6.08
C ASN A 179 11.55 20.25 6.88
N PHE A 180 11.41 19.02 6.40
CA PHE A 180 10.68 17.95 7.08
C PHE A 180 11.64 17.05 7.85
N PHE A 181 12.62 16.43 7.16
CA PHE A 181 13.70 15.65 7.76
C PHE A 181 15.00 16.45 7.78
N THR A 182 15.37 17.04 8.93
CA THR A 182 16.58 17.88 9.06
C THR A 182 17.84 17.19 8.53
N ASN A 183 17.97 15.88 8.73
CA ASN A 183 18.96 15.03 8.08
C ASN A 183 18.26 13.84 7.38
N PRO A 184 17.93 13.94 6.08
CA PRO A 184 17.17 12.91 5.38
C PRO A 184 17.96 11.60 5.19
N GLN A 185 19.28 11.59 5.41
CA GLN A 185 20.11 10.38 5.32
C GLN A 185 20.15 9.57 6.61
N ALA A 186 19.75 10.16 7.74
CA ALA A 186 19.76 9.50 9.05
C ALA A 186 18.75 10.15 10.02
N ALA A 187 17.50 10.28 9.58
CA ALA A 187 16.46 10.91 10.39
C ALA A 187 16.10 10.01 11.58
N ALA A 188 16.21 10.53 12.81
CA ALA A 188 15.88 9.80 14.02
C ALA A 188 14.36 9.67 14.15
N LEU A 189 13.83 8.46 14.00
CA LEU A 189 12.39 8.23 13.87
C LEU A 189 11.62 8.59 15.15
N LYS A 190 12.29 8.67 16.31
CA LYS A 190 11.72 9.15 17.58
C LYS A 190 11.20 10.60 17.51
N GLU A 191 11.74 11.42 16.61
CA GLU A 191 11.36 12.81 16.39
C GLU A 191 10.12 12.93 15.50
N TYR A 192 9.79 11.84 14.79
CA TYR A 192 8.75 11.79 13.78
C TYR A 192 7.64 10.81 14.17
N GLY A 193 6.53 11.39 14.63
CA GLY A 193 5.31 10.66 14.96
C GLY A 193 4.63 11.20 16.21
N ARG A 194 3.73 12.17 16.04
CA ARG A 194 2.50 12.31 16.85
C ARG A 194 1.55 13.39 16.29
N PRO A 195 0.27 13.07 16.17
CA PRO A 195 -0.71 13.55 17.16
C PRO A 195 -1.11 12.46 18.16
N GLN A 196 -1.59 12.88 19.32
CA GLN A 196 -1.91 12.12 20.54
C GLN A 196 -2.42 10.66 20.33
N GLY A 197 -1.83 9.68 21.05
CA GLY A 197 -2.51 8.40 21.35
C GLY A 197 -1.81 7.08 20.97
N ILE A 198 -0.60 7.09 20.39
CA ILE A 198 0.18 5.85 20.16
C ILE A 198 1.37 5.86 21.14
N ARG A 199 1.28 5.02 22.19
CA ARG A 199 2.39 4.74 23.10
C ARG A 199 3.43 3.86 22.39
N SER A 200 4.68 3.99 22.85
CA SER A 200 5.88 3.20 22.51
C SER A 200 5.61 1.84 21.88
N GLY A 201 6.27 1.56 20.76
CA GLY A 201 6.11 0.30 20.05
C GLY A 201 7.19 0.10 18.99
N ARG A 202 7.62 -1.15 18.82
CA ARG A 202 8.68 -1.59 17.88
C ARG A 202 8.21 -1.66 16.42
N CYS A 203 7.28 -0.80 16.00
CA CYS A 203 6.66 -0.89 14.67
C CYS A 203 6.57 0.46 13.97
N LEU A 204 6.77 0.45 12.65
CA LEU A 204 6.45 1.54 11.72
C LEU A 204 5.43 1.04 10.70
#